data_AF-A0A438XPM5-F1
#
_entry.id   AF-A0A438XPM5-F1
#
_cell.length_a   1.000
_cell.length_b   1.000
_cell.length_c   1.000
_cell.angle_alpha   90.00
_cell.angle_beta   90.00
_cell.angle_gamma   90.00
#
_symmetry.space_group_name_H-M   'P 1'
#
loop_
_entity.id
_entity.type
_entity.pdbx_description
1 polymer ?
#
loop_
_entity_poly.entity_id
_entity_poly.type
_entity_poly.pdbx_seq_one_letter_code
_entity_poly.pdbx_strand_id
1 'polypeptide(L)'
;SYLPKNEIKAYDPYFQVFKELKNTLFKKSDKEGYYALKTECENIKELITQSLEYQTFHASVLSAFDRLDLFETFNDLEPGFNPKTLIESVCSKVLKEFEKVEILDKYGVYQLFKDYYNEVLQDDWFLISFNGFESAKNLRKLTPLKDKNKKANYLEEPDFVIQKTYYKSDLIPKHLIKQRFFEKETKELEELENALNEKEANFEEFIEEHSNEEGLFYELKINESVLKKELKNATDLEDKKILKTALELLEAKNKALKMKNKAHEELELKAFHQYKNLKLDEIKDLIIKDKWLNSLKNALENKILKRINAFTSALNEIISSYSNSLLELDKEVKESESKVLKHLKDLGLMG
;
A
#
# COMPACT_ATOMS: atom_id res chain seq x y z
N SER A 1 12.78 -8.85 -32.59
CA SER A 1 14.03 -8.80 -31.81
C SER A 1 14.52 -10.22 -31.49
N TYR A 2 15.83 -10.46 -31.57
CA TYR A 2 16.47 -11.71 -31.15
C TYR A 2 17.06 -11.56 -29.74
N LEU A 3 16.82 -12.52 -28.86
CA LEU A 3 17.23 -12.49 -27.46
C LEU A 3 18.16 -13.68 -27.16
N PRO A 4 19.34 -13.49 -26.57
CA PRO A 4 20.25 -14.60 -26.29
C PRO A 4 19.64 -15.59 -25.30
N LYS A 5 19.79 -16.89 -25.58
CA LYS A 5 19.30 -17.96 -24.70
C LYS A 5 19.88 -17.87 -23.29
N ASN A 6 21.14 -17.43 -23.14
CA ASN A 6 21.84 -17.36 -21.86
C ASN A 6 21.22 -16.34 -20.89
N GLU A 7 20.77 -15.19 -21.39
CA GLU A 7 20.12 -14.18 -20.54
C GLU A 7 18.73 -14.65 -20.08
N ILE A 8 17.98 -15.30 -20.97
CA ILE A 8 16.69 -15.90 -20.61
C ILE A 8 16.86 -17.06 -19.63
N LYS A 9 17.96 -17.81 -19.73
CA LYS A 9 18.29 -18.95 -18.85
C LYS A 9 18.42 -18.54 -17.38
N ALA A 10 18.83 -17.31 -17.09
CA ALA A 10 18.90 -16.80 -15.72
C ALA A 10 17.53 -16.81 -15.00
N TYR A 11 16.43 -16.80 -15.77
CA TYR A 11 15.05 -16.83 -15.28
C TYR A 11 14.37 -18.19 -15.46
N ASP A 12 15.13 -19.26 -15.73
CA ASP A 12 14.59 -20.62 -15.82
C ASP A 12 13.74 -21.04 -14.60
N PRO A 13 14.06 -20.66 -13.34
CA PRO A 13 13.17 -20.95 -12.22
C PRO A 13 11.76 -20.37 -12.35
N TYR A 14 11.62 -19.19 -12.98
CA TYR A 14 10.29 -18.62 -13.27
C TYR A 14 9.60 -19.38 -14.39
N PHE A 15 10.33 -19.76 -15.44
CA PHE A 15 9.76 -20.49 -16.57
C PHE A 15 9.48 -21.97 -16.29
N GLN A 16 9.99 -22.52 -15.18
CA GLN A 16 9.54 -23.82 -14.68
C GLN A 16 8.11 -23.76 -14.16
N VAL A 17 7.70 -22.63 -13.58
CA VAL A 17 6.33 -22.39 -13.10
C VAL A 17 5.44 -21.81 -14.19
N PHE A 18 5.96 -20.84 -14.95
CA PHE A 18 5.27 -20.12 -16.03
C PHE A 18 5.74 -20.64 -17.39
N LYS A 19 5.43 -21.90 -17.70
CA LYS A 19 5.87 -22.60 -18.92
C LYS A 19 5.19 -22.02 -20.15
N GLU A 20 3.88 -21.81 -20.09
CA GLU A 20 3.10 -21.24 -21.17
C GLU A 20 3.41 -19.76 -21.38
N LEU A 21 3.77 -19.03 -20.33
CA LEU A 21 4.34 -17.69 -20.47
C LEU A 21 5.60 -17.70 -21.33
N LYS A 22 6.54 -18.64 -21.11
CA LYS A 22 7.75 -18.74 -21.96
C LYS A 22 7.38 -18.93 -23.43
N ASN A 23 6.40 -19.81 -23.69
CA ASN A 23 5.90 -20.08 -25.03
C ASN A 23 5.16 -18.88 -25.63
N THR A 24 4.49 -18.07 -24.81
CA THR A 24 3.78 -16.86 -25.22
C THR A 24 4.75 -15.74 -25.57
N LEU A 25 5.83 -15.58 -24.80
CA LEU A 25 6.83 -14.53 -25.03
C LEU A 25 7.78 -14.88 -26.18
N PHE A 26 8.20 -16.14 -26.29
CA PHE A 26 9.31 -16.53 -27.17
C PHE A 26 8.91 -17.60 -28.19
N LYS A 27 9.49 -17.51 -29.39
CA LYS A 27 9.48 -18.58 -30.40
C LYS A 27 10.90 -18.99 -30.77
N LYS A 28 11.02 -20.18 -31.39
CA LYS A 28 12.30 -20.66 -31.91
C LYS A 28 12.85 -19.65 -32.93
N SER A 29 14.12 -19.30 -32.77
CA SER A 29 14.87 -18.46 -33.69
C SER A 29 15.50 -19.31 -34.80
N ASP A 30 15.67 -18.71 -35.96
CA ASP A 30 16.53 -19.18 -37.05
C ASP A 30 18.03 -19.02 -36.72
N LYS A 31 18.38 -18.00 -35.91
CA LYS A 31 19.73 -17.82 -35.37
C LYS A 31 20.01 -18.74 -34.17
N GLU A 32 21.02 -19.60 -34.30
CA GLU A 32 21.48 -20.48 -33.21
C GLU A 32 21.93 -19.66 -31.99
N GLY A 33 21.57 -20.12 -30.78
CA GLY A 33 21.87 -19.40 -29.54
C GLY A 33 20.86 -18.31 -29.14
N TYR A 34 19.83 -18.05 -29.94
CA TYR A 34 18.82 -17.01 -29.68
C TYR A 34 17.39 -17.55 -29.61
N TYR A 35 16.51 -16.76 -28.99
CA TYR A 35 15.06 -16.81 -29.11
C TYR A 35 14.57 -15.62 -29.95
N ALA A 36 13.46 -15.78 -30.66
CA ALA A 36 12.77 -14.65 -31.28
C ALA A 36 11.60 -14.23 -30.38
N LEU A 37 11.49 -12.93 -30.10
CA LEU A 37 10.35 -12.38 -29.35
C LEU A 37 9.08 -12.44 -30.23
N LYS A 38 7.94 -12.83 -29.66
CA LYS A 38 6.64 -12.73 -30.33
C LYS A 38 6.15 -11.28 -30.27
N THR A 39 5.77 -10.73 -31.42
CA THR A 39 5.52 -9.29 -31.68
C THR A 39 4.28 -8.71 -30.98
N GLU A 40 3.47 -9.52 -30.32
CA GLU A 40 2.19 -9.13 -29.71
C GLU A 40 2.27 -8.94 -28.17
N CYS A 41 3.47 -8.93 -27.60
CA CYS A 41 3.65 -8.84 -26.14
C CYS A 41 3.70 -7.39 -25.66
N GLU A 42 2.56 -6.69 -25.73
CA GLU A 42 2.36 -5.44 -24.98
C GLU A 42 2.01 -5.80 -23.52
N ASN A 43 2.60 -5.07 -22.56
CA ASN A 43 2.33 -5.24 -21.12
C ASN A 43 2.57 -6.66 -20.55
N ILE A 44 3.85 -7.08 -20.48
CA ILE A 44 4.27 -8.37 -19.91
C ILE A 44 3.74 -8.59 -18.48
N LYS A 45 3.60 -7.52 -17.69
CA LYS A 45 3.07 -7.61 -16.34
C LYS A 45 1.67 -8.22 -16.34
N GLU A 46 0.82 -7.68 -17.19
CA GLU A 46 -0.58 -8.10 -17.32
C GLU A 46 -0.68 -9.53 -17.82
N LEU A 47 0.13 -9.88 -18.84
CA LEU A 47 0.24 -11.26 -19.34
C LEU A 47 0.60 -12.26 -18.23
N ILE A 48 1.53 -11.89 -17.35
CA ILE A 48 1.90 -12.74 -16.20
C ILE A 48 0.71 -12.81 -15.23
N THR A 49 0.22 -11.67 -14.74
CA THR A 49 -0.76 -11.64 -13.65
C THR A 49 -2.14 -12.19 -14.02
N GLN A 50 -2.50 -12.17 -15.30
CA GLN A 50 -3.76 -12.75 -15.79
C GLN A 50 -3.63 -14.23 -16.18
N SER A 51 -2.41 -14.77 -16.24
CA SER A 51 -2.20 -16.16 -16.63
C SER A 51 -2.77 -17.14 -15.59
N LEU A 52 -3.30 -18.27 -16.07
CA LEU A 52 -3.70 -19.39 -15.21
C LEU A 52 -2.52 -19.92 -14.40
N GLU A 53 -1.30 -19.85 -14.95
CA GLU A 53 -0.08 -20.29 -14.28
C GLU A 53 0.22 -19.42 -13.05
N TYR A 54 0.09 -18.09 -13.17
CA TYR A 54 0.20 -17.18 -12.02
C TYR A 54 -0.88 -17.43 -10.98
N GLN A 55 -2.14 -17.57 -11.40
CA GLN A 55 -3.25 -17.84 -10.47
C GLN A 55 -3.04 -19.17 -9.72
N THR A 56 -2.57 -20.21 -10.41
CA THR A 56 -2.26 -21.52 -9.82
C THR A 56 -1.10 -21.43 -8.84
N PHE A 57 -0.02 -20.73 -9.22
CA PHE A 57 1.12 -20.47 -8.36
C PHE A 57 0.69 -19.70 -7.10
N HIS A 58 -0.04 -18.60 -7.26
CA HIS A 58 -0.54 -17.76 -6.18
C HIS A 58 -1.42 -18.56 -5.21
N ALA A 59 -2.38 -19.33 -5.72
CA ALA A 59 -3.21 -20.22 -4.93
C ALA A 59 -2.39 -21.29 -4.17
N SER A 60 -1.32 -21.81 -4.78
CA SER A 60 -0.44 -22.79 -4.12
C SER A 60 0.32 -22.19 -2.92
N VAL A 61 0.75 -20.92 -3.05
CA VAL A 61 1.42 -20.16 -1.98
C VAL A 61 0.45 -19.90 -0.83
N LEU A 62 -0.78 -19.45 -1.12
CA LEU A 62 -1.81 -19.24 -0.10
C LEU A 62 -2.19 -20.55 0.59
N SER A 63 -2.32 -21.63 -0.16
CA SER A 63 -2.59 -22.96 0.40
C SER A 63 -1.45 -23.43 1.32
N ALA A 64 -0.19 -23.09 1.00
CA ALA A 64 0.95 -23.39 1.88
C ALA A 64 0.91 -22.57 3.17
N PHE A 65 0.50 -21.31 3.10
CA PHE A 65 0.26 -20.48 4.28
C PHE A 65 -0.86 -21.04 5.15
N ASP A 66 -1.98 -21.44 4.57
CA ASP A 66 -3.12 -21.98 5.30
C ASP A 66 -2.77 -23.31 6.01
N ARG A 67 -1.94 -24.17 5.38
CA ARG A 67 -1.44 -25.41 5.98
C ARG A 67 -0.53 -25.22 7.20
N LEU A 68 -0.01 -24.02 7.44
CA LEU A 68 0.74 -23.74 8.66
C LEU A 68 -0.14 -23.83 9.91
N ASP A 69 -1.46 -23.65 9.73
CA ASP A 69 -2.47 -23.73 10.78
C ASP A 69 -2.12 -22.92 12.02
N LEU A 70 -1.77 -21.66 11.75
CA LEU A 70 -1.28 -20.73 12.75
C LEU A 70 -2.38 -20.29 13.70
N PHE A 71 -3.64 -20.29 13.27
CA PHE A 71 -4.75 -19.97 14.16
C PHE A 71 -4.84 -21.00 15.28
N GLU A 72 -4.86 -22.30 14.96
CA GLU A 72 -4.85 -23.36 15.97
C GLU A 72 -3.61 -23.27 16.86
N THR A 73 -2.44 -23.01 16.26
CA THR A 73 -1.18 -22.83 17.00
C THR A 73 -1.24 -21.68 18.03
N PHE A 74 -1.99 -20.60 17.75
CA PHE A 74 -2.02 -19.40 18.59
C PHE A 74 -3.26 -19.30 19.49
N ASN A 75 -4.35 -20.00 19.15
CA ASN A 75 -5.62 -19.89 19.85
C ASN A 75 -5.54 -20.34 21.31
N ASP A 76 -4.70 -21.34 21.59
CA ASP A 76 -4.61 -21.98 22.90
C ASP A 76 -3.39 -21.51 23.71
N LEU A 77 -2.82 -20.34 23.37
CA LEU A 77 -1.74 -19.76 24.16
C LEU A 77 -2.25 -19.35 25.55
N GLU A 78 -1.65 -19.93 26.57
CA GLU A 78 -1.91 -19.64 27.99
C GLU A 78 -0.75 -18.86 28.63
N PRO A 79 -1.00 -18.10 29.71
CA PRO A 79 0.06 -17.44 30.46
C PRO A 79 1.20 -18.38 30.83
N GLY A 80 2.44 -17.90 30.69
CA GLY A 80 3.67 -18.66 30.94
C GLY A 80 4.29 -19.31 29.70
N PHE A 81 3.66 -19.25 28.52
CA PHE A 81 4.29 -19.74 27.30
C PHE A 81 5.58 -18.98 26.95
N ASN A 82 6.50 -19.62 26.22
CA ASN A 82 7.78 -19.01 25.83
C ASN A 82 7.72 -18.50 24.36
N PRO A 83 7.74 -17.18 24.13
CA PRO A 83 7.70 -16.59 22.79
C PRO A 83 8.85 -17.07 21.87
N LYS A 84 10.06 -17.25 22.42
CA LYS A 84 11.25 -17.66 21.65
C LYS A 84 11.12 -19.08 21.13
N THR A 85 10.66 -20.01 21.98
CA THR A 85 10.42 -21.40 21.59
C THR A 85 9.28 -21.50 20.56
N LEU A 86 8.23 -20.68 20.73
CA LEU A 86 7.09 -20.66 19.81
C LEU A 86 7.51 -20.19 18.41
N ILE A 87 8.27 -19.08 18.30
CA ILE A 87 8.70 -18.58 16.98
C ILE A 87 9.64 -19.57 16.28
N GLU A 88 10.50 -20.27 17.02
CA GLU A 88 11.36 -21.32 16.45
C GLU A 88 10.50 -22.44 15.84
N SER A 89 9.49 -22.92 16.56
CA SER A 89 8.56 -23.94 16.05
C SER A 89 7.79 -23.45 14.82
N VAL A 90 7.29 -22.21 14.83
CA VAL A 90 6.57 -21.62 13.68
C VAL A 90 7.49 -21.52 12.47
N CYS A 91 8.70 -20.98 12.64
CA CYS A 91 9.67 -20.84 11.57
C CYS A 91 10.13 -22.20 11.00
N SER A 92 10.24 -23.25 11.84
CA SER A 92 10.50 -24.60 11.37
C SER A 92 9.36 -25.16 10.51
N LYS A 93 8.09 -24.93 10.90
CA LYS A 93 6.93 -25.27 10.06
C LYS A 93 6.97 -24.53 8.73
N VAL A 94 7.29 -23.23 8.74
CA VAL A 94 7.44 -22.40 7.53
C VAL A 94 8.47 -22.98 6.57
N LEU A 95 9.68 -23.31 7.06
CA LEU A 95 10.73 -23.89 6.20
C LEU A 95 10.28 -25.20 5.55
N LYS A 96 9.48 -26.01 6.24
CA LYS A 96 8.97 -27.28 5.73
C LYS A 96 7.84 -27.09 4.69
N GLU A 97 6.86 -26.24 4.97
CA GLU A 97 5.73 -26.02 4.05
C GLU A 97 6.16 -25.31 2.77
N PHE A 98 7.11 -24.37 2.87
CA PHE A 98 7.58 -23.58 1.72
C PHE A 98 8.73 -24.23 0.95
N GLU A 99 9.24 -25.38 1.37
CA GLU A 99 10.26 -26.12 0.60
C GLU A 99 9.75 -26.59 -0.77
N LYS A 100 8.43 -26.78 -0.90
CA LYS A 100 7.79 -27.25 -2.14
C LYS A 100 7.23 -26.13 -3.01
N VAL A 101 7.36 -24.87 -2.58
CA VAL A 101 6.80 -23.72 -3.28
C VAL A 101 7.88 -23.14 -4.21
N GLU A 102 7.73 -23.37 -5.51
CA GLU A 102 8.66 -22.87 -6.54
C GLU A 102 8.65 -21.33 -6.61
N ILE A 103 9.71 -20.69 -7.15
CA ILE A 103 9.94 -19.22 -7.21
C ILE A 103 10.12 -18.52 -5.85
N LEU A 104 9.37 -18.91 -4.83
CA LEU A 104 9.39 -18.28 -3.52
C LEU A 104 10.39 -18.98 -2.60
N ASP A 105 11.58 -18.39 -2.47
CA ASP A 105 12.61 -18.90 -1.58
C ASP A 105 12.11 -19.05 -0.12
N LYS A 106 12.21 -20.28 0.41
CA LYS A 106 11.80 -20.64 1.77
C LYS A 106 12.51 -19.81 2.86
N TYR A 107 13.77 -19.43 2.64
CA TYR A 107 14.49 -18.58 3.59
C TYR A 107 13.96 -17.15 3.58
N GLY A 108 13.53 -16.66 2.41
CA GLY A 108 12.82 -15.39 2.30
C GLY A 108 11.49 -15.36 3.06
N VAL A 109 10.74 -16.48 3.12
CA VAL A 109 9.49 -16.57 3.90
C VAL A 109 9.80 -16.74 5.38
N TYR A 110 10.80 -17.56 5.73
CA TYR A 110 11.32 -17.65 7.10
C TYR A 110 11.70 -16.27 7.64
N GLN A 111 12.43 -15.47 6.86
CA GLN A 111 12.86 -14.14 7.26
C GLN A 111 11.68 -13.20 7.46
N LEU A 112 10.66 -13.26 6.59
CA LEU A 112 9.43 -12.50 6.75
C LEU A 112 8.75 -12.78 8.11
N PHE A 113 8.68 -14.04 8.52
CA PHE A 113 8.14 -14.41 9.83
C PHE A 113 9.02 -13.93 10.99
N LYS A 114 10.34 -14.01 10.85
CA LYS A 114 11.28 -13.49 11.86
C LYS A 114 11.19 -11.97 12.00
N ASP A 115 11.09 -11.25 10.89
CA ASP A 115 10.94 -9.80 10.88
C ASP A 115 9.63 -9.41 11.56
N TYR A 116 8.50 -10.02 11.17
CA TYR A 116 7.22 -9.75 11.82
C TYR A 116 7.20 -10.12 13.31
N TYR A 117 7.92 -11.19 13.69
CA TYR A 117 8.09 -11.51 15.09
C TYR A 117 8.83 -10.42 15.85
N ASN A 118 9.98 -9.96 15.34
CA ASN A 118 10.77 -8.93 16.01
C ASN A 118 10.05 -7.58 16.09
N GLU A 119 9.23 -7.26 15.09
CA GLU A 119 8.52 -5.98 14.99
C GLU A 119 7.20 -5.95 15.78
N VAL A 120 6.47 -7.07 15.84
CA VAL A 120 5.09 -7.09 16.36
C VAL A 120 4.84 -8.24 17.32
N LEU A 121 5.04 -9.49 16.89
CA LEU A 121 4.60 -10.65 17.70
C LEU A 121 5.37 -10.75 19.02
N GLN A 122 6.64 -10.37 19.06
CA GLN A 122 7.45 -10.49 20.27
C GLN A 122 6.82 -9.71 21.44
N ASP A 123 6.41 -8.46 21.20
CA ASP A 123 5.81 -7.61 22.23
C ASP A 123 4.39 -8.10 22.57
N ASP A 124 3.59 -8.44 21.56
CA ASP A 124 2.24 -8.96 21.81
C ASP A 124 2.26 -10.29 22.59
N TRP A 125 3.13 -11.21 22.19
CA TRP A 125 3.29 -12.51 22.86
C TRP A 125 3.86 -12.37 24.25
N PHE A 126 4.74 -11.39 24.48
CA PHE A 126 5.18 -11.04 25.83
C PHE A 126 3.97 -10.59 26.67
N LEU A 127 3.15 -9.66 26.19
CA LEU A 127 1.97 -9.23 26.96
C LEU A 127 0.98 -10.37 27.25
N ILE A 128 0.74 -11.24 26.28
CA ILE A 128 -0.18 -12.39 26.44
C ILE A 128 0.43 -13.46 27.36
N SER A 129 1.74 -13.69 27.33
CA SER A 129 2.36 -14.69 28.22
C SER A 129 2.32 -14.27 29.68
N PHE A 130 2.27 -12.97 29.98
CA PHE A 130 2.12 -12.49 31.36
C PHE A 130 0.65 -12.34 31.78
N ASN A 131 -0.21 -11.80 30.91
CA ASN A 131 -1.54 -11.32 31.31
C ASN A 131 -2.70 -12.10 30.69
N GLY A 132 -2.42 -12.99 29.72
CA GLY A 132 -3.42 -13.70 28.93
C GLY A 132 -4.18 -12.82 27.94
N PHE A 133 -4.98 -13.43 27.07
CA PHE A 133 -5.75 -12.71 26.06
C PHE A 133 -6.76 -11.72 26.65
N GLU A 134 -7.40 -12.06 27.78
CA GLU A 134 -8.40 -11.21 28.44
C GLU A 134 -7.89 -9.81 28.80
N SER A 135 -6.58 -9.62 28.96
CA SER A 135 -6.03 -8.30 29.28
C SER A 135 -6.14 -7.31 28.13
N ALA A 136 -6.33 -7.77 26.88
CA ALA A 136 -6.39 -6.92 25.70
C ALA A 136 -7.55 -5.93 25.69
N LYS A 137 -8.58 -6.15 26.52
CA LYS A 137 -9.70 -5.21 26.71
C LYS A 137 -9.33 -3.98 27.55
N ASN A 138 -8.21 -4.03 28.26
CA ASN A 138 -7.79 -2.96 29.15
C ASN A 138 -6.96 -1.93 28.39
N LEU A 139 -7.48 -0.70 28.32
CA LEU A 139 -6.74 0.43 27.77
C LEU A 139 -5.87 1.05 28.85
N ARG A 140 -4.56 1.12 28.61
CA ARG A 140 -3.59 1.73 29.50
C ARG A 140 -3.73 3.24 29.47
N LYS A 141 -3.87 3.85 30.65
CA LYS A 141 -3.88 5.32 30.78
C LYS A 141 -2.44 5.84 30.65
N LEU A 142 -2.22 6.74 29.71
CA LEU A 142 -0.94 7.41 29.52
C LEU A 142 -0.78 8.52 30.56
N THR A 143 0.39 8.55 31.21
CA THR A 143 0.75 9.58 32.18
C THR A 143 1.82 10.48 31.55
N PRO A 144 1.59 11.80 31.44
CA PRO A 144 2.58 12.68 30.84
C PRO A 144 3.77 12.87 31.77
N LEU A 145 4.96 12.90 31.18
CA LEU A 145 6.13 13.49 31.83
C LEU A 145 5.96 15.01 31.82
N LYS A 146 6.24 15.65 32.95
CA LYS A 146 6.26 17.11 33.05
C LYS A 146 7.69 17.59 32.82
N ASP A 147 7.87 18.46 31.83
CA ASP A 147 9.13 19.17 31.67
C ASP A 147 9.29 20.29 32.71
N LYS A 148 10.45 20.98 32.69
CA LYS A 148 10.74 22.13 33.58
C LYS A 148 9.72 23.28 33.43
N ASN A 149 9.00 23.34 32.31
CA ASN A 149 7.98 24.35 32.01
C ASN A 149 6.56 23.86 32.33
N LYS A 150 6.40 22.70 33.00
CA LYS A 150 5.12 22.04 33.29
C LYS A 150 4.32 21.67 32.03
N LYS A 151 4.94 21.61 30.85
CA LYS A 151 4.31 21.12 29.63
C LYS A 151 4.21 19.59 29.71
N ALA A 152 3.03 19.06 29.41
CA ALA A 152 2.80 17.63 29.35
C ALA A 152 3.46 17.07 28.09
N ASN A 153 4.39 16.13 28.27
CA ASN A 153 5.01 15.37 27.18
C ASN A 153 4.68 13.88 27.34
N TYR A 154 4.09 13.27 26.32
CA TYR A 154 3.78 11.85 26.31
C TYR A 154 4.88 11.10 25.56
N LEU A 155 5.33 9.97 26.11
CA LEU A 155 6.34 9.13 25.47
C LEU A 155 5.81 8.35 24.26
N GLU A 156 4.48 8.19 24.21
CA GLU A 156 3.77 7.40 23.21
C GLU A 156 2.56 8.20 22.70
N GLU A 157 2.22 8.02 21.44
CA GLU A 157 0.99 8.61 20.88
C GLU A 157 -0.25 7.88 21.39
N PRO A 158 -1.26 8.61 21.90
CA PRO A 158 -2.51 8.03 22.38
C PRO A 158 -3.33 7.43 21.23
N ASP A 159 -4.00 6.32 21.50
CA ASP A 159 -5.04 5.81 20.60
C ASP A 159 -6.37 6.55 20.82
N PHE A 160 -6.68 6.91 22.07
CA PHE A 160 -7.89 7.64 22.43
C PHE A 160 -7.61 8.82 23.35
N VAL A 161 -8.35 9.92 23.14
CA VAL A 161 -8.35 11.09 24.04
C VAL A 161 -9.79 11.34 24.50
N ILE A 162 -10.11 10.88 25.70
CA ILE A 162 -11.46 10.99 26.29
C ILE A 162 -11.39 11.93 27.48
N GLN A 163 -12.12 13.06 27.43
CA GLN A 163 -12.17 14.04 28.51
C GLN A 163 -10.78 14.45 29.04
N LYS A 164 -9.84 14.77 28.11
CA LYS A 164 -8.43 15.11 28.41
C LYS A 164 -7.63 13.99 29.08
N THR A 165 -8.15 12.76 29.10
CA THR A 165 -7.41 11.56 29.49
C THR A 165 -6.98 10.80 28.26
N TYR A 166 -5.71 10.40 28.25
CA TYR A 166 -5.04 9.80 27.11
C TYR A 166 -4.91 8.31 27.37
N TYR A 167 -5.31 7.49 26.39
CA TYR A 167 -5.32 6.03 26.50
C TYR A 167 -4.59 5.39 25.33
N LYS A 168 -3.93 4.27 25.61
CA LYS A 168 -3.28 3.40 24.63
C LYS A 168 -3.83 1.98 24.74
N SER A 169 -4.07 1.35 23.60
CA SER A 169 -4.29 -0.08 23.51
C SER A 169 -2.95 -0.76 23.23
N ASP A 170 -2.57 -1.70 24.09
CA ASP A 170 -1.29 -2.39 23.95
C ASP A 170 -1.36 -3.56 22.96
N LEU A 171 -2.55 -4.16 22.75
CA LEU A 171 -2.70 -5.39 21.93
C LEU A 171 -3.60 -5.22 20.70
N ILE A 172 -4.81 -4.68 20.85
CA ILE A 172 -5.79 -4.57 19.75
C ILE A 172 -5.78 -3.14 19.21
N PRO A 173 -5.33 -2.89 17.97
CA PRO A 173 -5.40 -1.55 17.37
C PRO A 173 -6.84 -1.04 17.24
N LYS A 174 -7.06 0.27 17.47
CA LYS A 174 -8.42 0.86 17.43
C LYS A 174 -9.11 0.75 16.07
N HIS A 175 -8.35 0.70 14.98
CA HIS A 175 -8.92 0.56 13.64
C HIS A 175 -9.61 -0.80 13.44
N LEU A 176 -9.10 -1.88 14.07
CA LEU A 176 -9.75 -3.20 14.00
C LEU A 176 -11.09 -3.21 14.73
N ILE A 177 -11.20 -2.49 15.85
CA ILE A 177 -12.47 -2.31 16.56
C ILE A 177 -13.49 -1.58 15.67
N LYS A 178 -13.07 -0.48 15.03
CA LYS A 178 -13.93 0.28 14.13
C LYS A 178 -14.39 -0.55 12.93
N GLN A 179 -13.46 -1.24 12.27
CA GLN A 179 -13.77 -2.07 11.11
C GLN A 179 -14.74 -3.21 11.45
N ARG A 180 -14.57 -3.86 12.60
CA ARG A 180 -15.36 -5.05 12.96
C ARG A 180 -16.73 -4.73 13.54
N PHE A 181 -16.84 -3.68 14.35
CA PHE A 181 -18.07 -3.38 15.10
C PHE A 181 -18.81 -2.13 14.62
N PHE A 182 -18.14 -1.24 13.87
CA PHE A 182 -18.66 0.07 13.47
C PHE A 182 -18.40 0.34 11.99
N GLU A 183 -18.56 -0.68 11.14
CA GLU A 183 -18.32 -0.57 9.70
C GLU A 183 -19.21 0.52 9.07
N LYS A 184 -20.48 0.59 9.49
CA LYS A 184 -21.43 1.60 8.99
C LYS A 184 -21.00 3.01 9.34
N GLU A 185 -20.66 3.27 10.60
CA GLU A 185 -20.16 4.57 11.04
C GLU A 185 -18.80 4.91 10.42
N THR A 186 -17.96 3.91 10.16
CA THR A 186 -16.69 4.11 9.46
C THR A 186 -16.92 4.56 8.03
N LYS A 187 -17.86 3.92 7.31
CA LYS A 187 -18.28 4.33 5.96
C LYS A 187 -18.92 5.70 5.93
N GLU A 188 -19.81 6.01 6.88
CA GLU A 188 -20.41 7.33 7.01
C GLU A 188 -19.34 8.42 7.24
N LEU A 189 -18.32 8.12 8.06
CA LEU A 189 -17.21 9.04 8.26
C LEU A 189 -16.40 9.25 6.98
N GLU A 190 -16.14 8.20 6.21
CA GLU A 190 -15.46 8.26 4.90
C GLU A 190 -16.26 9.11 3.89
N GLU A 191 -17.58 8.93 3.83
CA GLU A 191 -18.47 9.74 2.99
C GLU A 191 -18.44 11.22 3.39
N LEU A 192 -18.44 11.52 4.70
CA LEU A 192 -18.31 12.89 5.22
C LEU A 192 -16.93 13.49 4.94
N GLU A 193 -15.86 12.69 4.99
CA GLU A 193 -14.51 13.13 4.62
C GLU A 193 -14.42 13.44 3.12
N ASN A 194 -14.98 12.59 2.26
CA ASN A 194 -15.04 12.84 0.82
C ASN A 194 -15.85 14.08 0.48
N ALA A 195 -17.02 14.26 1.12
CA ALA A 195 -17.85 15.45 0.95
C ALA A 195 -17.12 16.71 1.44
N LEU A 196 -16.38 16.65 2.55
CA LEU A 196 -15.54 17.75 3.01
C LEU A 196 -14.49 18.09 1.96
N ASN A 197 -13.70 17.10 1.51
CA ASN A 197 -12.65 17.30 0.51
C ASN A 197 -13.18 17.96 -0.77
N GLU A 198 -14.36 17.57 -1.24
CA GLU A 198 -15.03 18.21 -2.39
C GLU A 198 -15.36 19.69 -2.11
N LYS A 199 -15.90 20.01 -0.92
CA LYS A 199 -16.17 21.42 -0.55
C LYS A 199 -14.91 22.23 -0.30
N GLU A 200 -13.83 21.60 0.15
CA GLU A 200 -12.53 22.25 0.27
C GLU A 200 -11.95 22.59 -1.10
N ALA A 201 -11.95 21.64 -2.03
CA ALA A 201 -11.49 21.85 -3.40
C ALA A 201 -12.29 22.96 -4.11
N ASN A 202 -13.63 22.90 -4.08
CA ASN A 202 -14.49 23.93 -4.69
C ASN A 202 -14.25 25.32 -4.08
N PHE A 203 -14.01 25.39 -2.77
CA PHE A 203 -13.71 26.67 -2.11
C PHE A 203 -12.34 27.19 -2.50
N GLU A 204 -11.31 26.33 -2.53
CA GLU A 204 -9.95 26.70 -2.90
C GLU A 204 -9.87 27.15 -4.36
N GLU A 205 -10.47 26.41 -5.29
CA GLU A 205 -10.58 26.78 -6.72
C GLU A 205 -11.24 28.15 -6.88
N PHE A 206 -12.39 28.38 -6.21
CA PHE A 206 -13.08 29.67 -6.27
C PHE A 206 -12.24 30.83 -5.71
N ILE A 207 -11.51 30.61 -4.61
CA ILE A 207 -10.63 31.64 -4.05
C ILE A 207 -9.46 31.91 -5.00
N GLU A 208 -8.83 30.89 -5.56
CA GLU A 208 -7.71 31.03 -6.50
C GLU A 208 -8.09 31.82 -7.76
N GLU A 209 -9.23 31.51 -8.38
CA GLU A 209 -9.75 32.23 -9.56
C GLU A 209 -9.91 33.74 -9.32
N HIS A 210 -10.21 34.12 -8.08
CA HIS A 210 -10.47 35.51 -7.68
C HIS A 210 -9.33 36.15 -6.88
N SER A 211 -8.15 35.51 -6.82
CA SER A 211 -6.96 35.99 -6.08
C SER A 211 -5.82 36.52 -6.98
N ASN A 212 -6.06 36.72 -8.27
CA ASN A 212 -5.08 37.35 -9.18
C ASN A 212 -4.83 38.83 -8.81
N GLU A 213 -3.85 39.51 -9.43
CA GLU A 213 -3.48 40.90 -9.10
C GLU A 213 -4.63 41.93 -9.24
N GLU A 214 -5.66 41.60 -10.03
CA GLU A 214 -6.88 42.41 -10.21
C GLU A 214 -8.09 41.84 -9.45
N GLY A 215 -7.88 40.77 -8.68
CA GLY A 215 -8.90 39.95 -8.06
C GLY A 215 -9.29 40.44 -6.68
N LEU A 216 -10.56 40.24 -6.34
CA LEU A 216 -11.16 40.70 -5.08
C LEU A 216 -10.49 40.11 -3.82
N PHE A 217 -9.83 38.96 -3.96
CA PHE A 217 -9.16 38.26 -2.87
C PHE A 217 -7.64 38.45 -2.86
N TYR A 218 -7.08 39.28 -3.73
CA TYR A 218 -5.65 39.57 -3.75
C TYR A 218 -5.16 40.06 -2.38
N GLU A 219 -4.18 39.35 -1.81
CA GLU A 219 -3.63 39.57 -0.45
C GLU A 219 -4.66 39.55 0.69
N LEU A 220 -5.90 39.13 0.44
CA LEU A 220 -6.96 39.10 1.43
C LEU A 220 -6.91 37.81 2.24
N LYS A 221 -6.80 37.92 3.57
CA LYS A 221 -6.92 36.75 4.45
C LYS A 221 -8.39 36.30 4.54
N ILE A 222 -8.72 35.27 3.77
CA ILE A 222 -10.08 34.75 3.71
C ILE A 222 -10.50 34.06 5.02
N ASN A 223 -11.54 34.59 5.63
CA ASN A 223 -12.26 33.97 6.74
C ASN A 223 -13.68 34.55 6.81
N GLU A 224 -14.56 33.90 7.57
CA GLU A 224 -15.97 34.24 7.66
C GLU A 224 -16.22 35.70 8.08
N SER A 225 -15.44 36.22 9.04
CA SER A 225 -15.59 37.60 9.51
C SER A 225 -15.17 38.62 8.46
N VAL A 226 -14.11 38.33 7.69
CA VAL A 226 -13.62 39.22 6.64
C VAL A 226 -14.62 39.23 5.48
N LEU A 227 -15.05 38.07 4.98
CA LEU A 227 -16.04 37.99 3.90
C LEU A 227 -17.35 38.70 4.26
N LYS A 228 -17.85 38.55 5.50
CA LYS A 228 -19.06 39.26 5.97
C LYS A 228 -18.88 40.77 6.05
N LYS A 229 -17.67 41.26 6.35
CA LYS A 229 -17.37 42.68 6.39
C LYS A 229 -17.26 43.26 4.98
N GLU A 230 -16.51 42.61 4.11
CA GLU A 230 -16.35 43.05 2.72
C GLU A 230 -17.68 43.01 1.97
N LEU A 231 -18.53 41.99 2.19
CA LEU A 231 -19.86 41.93 1.58
C LEU A 231 -20.77 43.09 2.00
N LYS A 232 -20.62 43.61 3.23
CA LYS A 232 -21.38 44.79 3.71
C LYS A 232 -20.87 46.09 3.10
N ASN A 233 -19.57 46.18 2.85
CA ASN A 233 -18.92 47.37 2.32
C ASN A 233 -18.93 47.42 0.79
N ALA A 234 -19.11 46.29 0.13
CA ALA A 234 -19.16 46.18 -1.31
C ALA A 234 -20.27 47.09 -1.86
N THR A 235 -19.92 47.90 -2.84
CA THR A 235 -20.87 48.76 -3.57
C THR A 235 -21.19 48.18 -4.94
N ASP A 236 -20.21 47.55 -5.57
CA ASP A 236 -20.34 46.90 -6.86
C ASP A 236 -21.19 45.62 -6.77
N LEU A 237 -21.97 45.34 -7.82
CA LEU A 237 -22.87 44.19 -7.84
C LEU A 237 -22.14 42.87 -8.10
N GLU A 238 -21.02 42.90 -8.84
CA GLU A 238 -20.23 41.72 -9.16
C GLU A 238 -19.39 41.29 -7.96
N ASP A 239 -18.73 42.25 -7.30
CA ASP A 239 -18.01 41.99 -6.05
C ASP A 239 -18.93 41.39 -4.97
N LYS A 240 -20.17 41.89 -4.87
CA LYS A 240 -21.18 41.32 -3.96
C LYS A 240 -21.50 39.87 -4.28
N LYS A 241 -21.59 39.50 -5.55
CA LYS A 241 -21.85 38.10 -5.93
C LYS A 241 -20.65 37.22 -5.57
N ILE A 242 -19.44 37.65 -5.91
CA ILE A 242 -18.20 36.91 -5.62
C ILE A 242 -18.06 36.69 -4.11
N LEU A 243 -18.23 37.74 -3.31
CA LEU A 243 -18.17 37.66 -1.84
C LEU A 243 -19.27 36.79 -1.25
N LYS A 244 -20.49 36.83 -1.81
CA LYS A 244 -21.60 35.98 -1.38
C LYS A 244 -21.32 34.51 -1.69
N THR A 245 -20.87 34.19 -2.89
CA THR A 245 -20.51 32.82 -3.29
C THR A 245 -19.36 32.28 -2.44
N ALA A 246 -18.28 33.05 -2.23
CA ALA A 246 -17.19 32.67 -1.33
C ALA A 246 -17.69 32.40 0.09
N LEU A 247 -18.61 33.23 0.60
CA LEU A 247 -19.17 33.04 1.93
C LEU A 247 -20.02 31.76 2.01
N GLU A 248 -20.86 31.50 1.01
CA GLU A 248 -21.68 30.28 0.94
C GLU A 248 -20.82 29.01 0.85
N LEU A 249 -19.76 29.02 0.04
CA LEU A 249 -18.80 27.92 -0.07
C LEU A 249 -18.05 27.69 1.26
N LEU A 250 -17.59 28.77 1.91
CA LEU A 250 -16.92 28.69 3.21
C LEU A 250 -17.86 28.15 4.31
N GLU A 251 -19.11 28.62 4.34
CA GLU A 251 -20.11 28.13 5.30
C GLU A 251 -20.45 26.65 5.06
N ALA A 252 -20.54 26.22 3.79
CA ALA A 252 -20.74 24.82 3.42
C ALA A 252 -19.55 23.94 3.85
N LYS A 253 -18.30 24.36 3.55
CA LYS A 253 -17.07 23.71 4.02
C LYS A 253 -17.04 23.57 5.54
N ASN A 254 -17.31 24.66 6.27
CA ASN A 254 -17.33 24.68 7.73
C ASN A 254 -18.42 23.78 8.31
N LYS A 255 -19.59 23.69 7.66
CA LYS A 255 -20.67 22.78 8.06
C LYS A 255 -20.28 21.32 7.85
N ALA A 256 -19.69 20.97 6.71
CA ALA A 256 -19.18 19.63 6.43
C ALA A 256 -18.10 19.23 7.45
N LEU A 257 -17.16 20.12 7.75
CA LEU A 257 -16.12 19.90 8.76
C LEU A 257 -16.72 19.64 10.15
N LYS A 258 -17.74 20.42 10.56
CA LYS A 258 -18.44 20.20 11.84
C LYS A 258 -19.13 18.84 11.90
N MET A 259 -19.79 18.43 10.82
CA MET A 259 -20.46 17.12 10.72
C MET A 259 -19.44 15.98 10.81
N LYS A 260 -18.35 16.07 10.04
CA LYS A 260 -17.25 15.11 10.04
C LYS A 260 -16.60 14.98 11.43
N ASN A 261 -16.31 16.10 12.08
CA ASN A 261 -15.69 16.09 13.41
C ASN A 261 -16.61 15.47 14.47
N LYS A 262 -17.91 15.79 14.42
CA LYS A 262 -18.91 15.19 15.31
C LYS A 262 -19.00 13.67 15.11
N ALA A 263 -19.13 13.20 13.87
CA ALA A 263 -19.17 11.77 13.55
C ALA A 263 -17.88 11.05 13.99
N HIS A 264 -16.72 11.69 13.80
CA HIS A 264 -15.44 11.18 14.26
C HIS A 264 -15.38 11.03 15.77
N GLU A 265 -15.77 12.05 16.53
CA GLU A 265 -15.80 12.03 18.00
C GLU A 265 -16.75 10.93 18.53
N GLU A 266 -17.93 10.80 17.92
CA GLU A 266 -18.90 9.75 18.27
C GLU A 266 -18.35 8.34 17.99
N LEU A 267 -17.68 8.13 16.86
CA LEU A 267 -17.05 6.86 16.51
C LEU A 267 -15.86 6.53 17.44
N GLU A 268 -15.01 7.51 17.76
CA GLU A 268 -13.92 7.33 18.72
C GLU A 268 -14.45 6.93 20.10
N LEU A 269 -15.53 7.56 20.57
CA LEU A 269 -16.15 7.23 21.85
C LEU A 269 -16.78 5.82 21.85
N LYS A 270 -17.51 5.46 20.78
CA LYS A 270 -18.07 4.11 20.60
C LYS A 270 -16.97 3.05 20.59
N ALA A 271 -15.91 3.26 19.81
CA ALA A 271 -14.77 2.36 19.73
C ALA A 271 -14.07 2.21 21.10
N PHE A 272 -13.86 3.31 21.82
CA PHE A 272 -13.28 3.29 23.17
C PHE A 272 -14.10 2.43 24.14
N HIS A 273 -15.43 2.59 24.14
CA HIS A 273 -16.30 1.80 25.01
C HIS A 273 -16.37 0.33 24.61
N GLN A 274 -16.25 0.03 23.32
CA GLN A 274 -16.35 -1.33 22.81
C GLN A 274 -15.27 -2.26 23.36
N TYR A 275 -14.05 -1.76 23.66
CA TYR A 275 -13.00 -2.57 24.27
C TYR A 275 -13.48 -3.35 25.50
N LYS A 276 -14.23 -2.69 26.39
CA LYS A 276 -14.72 -3.32 27.63
C LYS A 276 -15.79 -4.39 27.39
N ASN A 277 -16.44 -4.37 26.23
CA ASN A 277 -17.51 -5.29 25.86
C ASN A 277 -17.01 -6.49 25.04
N LEU A 278 -15.72 -6.52 24.67
CA LEU A 278 -15.15 -7.61 23.89
C LEU A 278 -15.21 -8.92 24.68
N LYS A 279 -15.66 -9.97 24.00
CA LYS A 279 -15.62 -11.35 24.49
C LYS A 279 -14.27 -11.99 24.18
N LEU A 280 -13.90 -13.03 24.91
CA LEU A 280 -12.64 -13.74 24.72
C LEU A 280 -12.43 -14.20 23.26
N ASP A 281 -13.44 -14.81 22.64
CA ASP A 281 -13.33 -15.29 21.26
C ASP A 281 -13.16 -14.13 20.25
N GLU A 282 -13.84 -13.01 20.50
CA GLU A 282 -13.69 -11.79 19.69
C GLU A 282 -12.29 -11.20 19.84
N ILE A 283 -11.75 -11.19 21.06
CA ILE A 283 -10.37 -10.77 21.36
C ILE A 283 -9.38 -11.64 20.58
N LYS A 284 -9.52 -12.97 20.66
CA LYS A 284 -8.65 -13.91 19.96
C LYS A 284 -8.75 -13.74 18.46
N ASP A 285 -9.93 -13.58 17.89
CA ASP A 285 -10.07 -13.34 16.46
C ASP A 285 -9.42 -12.00 16.04
N LEU A 286 -9.65 -10.91 16.79
CA LEU A 286 -9.08 -9.59 16.48
C LEU A 286 -7.54 -9.61 16.50
N ILE A 287 -6.96 -10.31 17.48
CA ILE A 287 -5.51 -10.38 17.64
C ILE A 287 -4.91 -11.38 16.65
N ILE A 288 -5.43 -12.61 16.61
CA ILE A 288 -4.84 -13.68 15.82
C ILE A 288 -5.18 -13.48 14.34
N LYS A 289 -6.46 -13.45 13.97
CA LYS A 289 -6.88 -13.39 12.57
C LYS A 289 -6.64 -12.01 11.98
N ASP A 290 -7.24 -10.99 12.60
CA ASP A 290 -7.36 -9.66 11.98
C ASP A 290 -6.04 -8.85 12.06
N LYS A 291 -5.29 -9.01 13.16
CA LYS A 291 -3.96 -8.40 13.33
C LYS A 291 -2.85 -9.29 12.77
N TRP A 292 -2.60 -10.46 13.37
CA TRP A 292 -1.38 -11.23 13.07
C TRP A 292 -1.40 -11.95 11.72
N LEU A 293 -2.39 -12.81 11.49
CA LEU A 293 -2.46 -13.63 10.28
C LEU A 293 -2.71 -12.77 9.04
N ASN A 294 -3.57 -11.77 9.13
CA ASN A 294 -3.78 -10.82 8.04
C ASN A 294 -2.50 -10.05 7.70
N SER A 295 -1.73 -9.58 8.70
CA SER A 295 -0.45 -8.90 8.45
C SER A 295 0.58 -9.82 7.78
N LEU A 296 0.72 -11.05 8.27
CA LEU A 296 1.61 -12.05 7.68
C LEU A 296 1.20 -12.41 6.24
N LYS A 297 -0.11 -12.59 6.00
CA LYS A 297 -0.65 -12.86 4.67
C LYS A 297 -0.39 -11.69 3.72
N ASN A 298 -0.65 -10.46 4.15
CA ASN A 298 -0.37 -9.27 3.35
C ASN A 298 1.13 -9.08 3.07
N ALA A 299 1.99 -9.39 4.04
CA ALA A 299 3.44 -9.39 3.84
C ALA A 299 3.87 -10.44 2.80
N LEU A 300 3.26 -11.63 2.84
CA LEU A 300 3.51 -12.70 1.88
C LEU A 300 3.05 -12.32 0.47
N GLU A 301 1.84 -11.76 0.34
CA GLU A 301 1.29 -11.19 -0.90
C GLU A 301 2.23 -10.14 -1.49
N ASN A 302 2.68 -9.19 -0.66
CA ASN A 302 3.64 -8.17 -1.09
C ASN A 302 4.97 -8.77 -1.54
N LYS A 303 5.42 -9.88 -0.92
CA LYS A 303 6.63 -10.59 -1.33
C LYS A 303 6.47 -11.24 -2.70
N ILE A 304 5.32 -11.86 -2.96
CA ILE A 304 4.96 -12.40 -4.29
C ILE A 304 4.98 -11.27 -5.32
N LEU A 305 4.26 -10.17 -5.03
CA LEU A 305 4.17 -9.03 -5.94
C LEU A 305 5.55 -8.43 -6.26
N LYS A 306 6.43 -8.28 -5.26
CA LYS A 306 7.81 -7.81 -5.46
C LYS A 306 8.62 -8.74 -6.37
N ARG A 307 8.50 -10.06 -6.20
CA ARG A 307 9.18 -11.05 -7.06
C ARG A 307 8.69 -10.97 -8.50
N ILE A 308 7.38 -10.91 -8.70
CA ILE A 308 6.77 -10.83 -10.04
C ILE A 308 7.12 -9.50 -10.72
N ASN A 309 7.09 -8.39 -9.99
CA ASN A 309 7.52 -7.10 -10.53
C ASN A 309 9.00 -7.12 -10.92
N ALA A 310 9.88 -7.70 -10.09
CA ALA A 310 11.31 -7.82 -10.41
C ALA A 310 11.54 -8.67 -11.67
N PHE A 311 10.83 -9.80 -11.79
CA PHE A 311 10.86 -10.64 -12.99
C PHE A 311 10.36 -9.89 -14.23
N THR A 312 9.25 -9.16 -14.10
CA THR A 312 8.68 -8.35 -15.19
C THR A 312 9.64 -7.25 -15.64
N SER A 313 10.22 -6.50 -14.71
CA SER A 313 11.19 -5.45 -15.01
C SER A 313 12.41 -5.99 -15.73
N ALA A 314 12.94 -7.13 -15.26
CA ALA A 314 14.07 -7.79 -15.90
C ALA A 314 13.77 -8.24 -17.33
N LEU A 315 12.59 -8.81 -17.59
CA LEU A 315 12.17 -9.17 -18.95
C LEU A 315 12.03 -7.95 -19.86
N ASN A 316 11.42 -6.88 -19.36
CA ASN A 316 11.28 -5.63 -20.11
C ASN A 316 12.65 -5.02 -20.43
N GLU A 317 13.58 -5.02 -19.48
CA GLU A 317 14.93 -4.49 -19.68
C GLU A 317 15.68 -5.27 -20.78
N ILE A 318 15.61 -6.60 -20.76
CA ILE A 318 16.17 -7.46 -21.81
C ILE A 318 15.51 -7.11 -23.16
N ILE A 319 14.19 -7.07 -23.22
CA ILE A 319 13.46 -6.81 -24.47
C ILE A 319 13.78 -5.42 -25.04
N SER A 320 13.83 -4.39 -24.20
CA SER A 320 14.15 -3.02 -24.59
C SER A 320 15.61 -2.89 -25.04
N SER A 321 16.55 -3.51 -24.34
CA SER A 321 17.98 -3.49 -24.69
C SER A 321 18.20 -4.02 -26.12
N TYR A 322 17.67 -5.20 -26.42
CA TYR A 322 17.84 -5.82 -27.73
C TYR A 322 17.01 -5.17 -28.85
N SER A 323 15.92 -4.49 -28.51
CA SER A 323 15.16 -3.72 -29.49
C SER A 323 15.88 -2.42 -29.84
N ASN A 324 16.47 -1.73 -28.86
CA ASN A 324 17.26 -0.52 -29.09
C ASN A 324 18.56 -0.82 -29.84
N SER A 325 19.32 -1.85 -29.46
CA SER A 325 20.54 -2.22 -30.18
C SER A 325 20.27 -2.60 -31.63
N LEU A 326 19.12 -3.19 -31.94
CA LEU A 326 18.74 -3.49 -33.33
C LEU A 326 18.46 -2.20 -34.12
N LEU A 327 17.76 -1.24 -33.52
CA LEU A 327 17.49 0.06 -34.14
C LEU A 327 18.78 0.87 -34.38
N GLU A 328 19.73 0.82 -33.45
CA GLU A 328 21.04 1.45 -33.59
C GLU A 328 21.85 0.82 -34.73
N LEU A 329 21.90 -0.52 -34.81
CA LEU A 329 22.56 -1.23 -35.91
C LEU A 329 21.90 -0.93 -37.27
N ASP A 330 20.58 -0.90 -37.35
CA ASP A 330 19.87 -0.54 -38.58
C ASP A 330 20.20 0.89 -39.04
N LYS A 331 20.40 1.82 -38.09
CA LYS A 331 20.84 3.19 -38.39
C LYS A 331 22.28 3.21 -38.90
N GLU A 332 23.20 2.49 -38.24
CA GLU A 332 24.60 2.40 -38.67
C GLU A 332 24.76 1.74 -40.05
N VAL A 333 23.96 0.71 -40.35
CA VAL A 333 23.92 0.05 -41.65
C VAL A 333 23.45 1.05 -42.71
N LYS A 334 22.33 1.75 -42.50
CA LYS A 334 21.84 2.77 -43.44
C LYS A 334 22.84 3.91 -43.67
N GLU A 335 23.54 4.34 -42.64
CA GLU A 335 24.60 5.35 -42.75
C GLU A 335 25.79 4.82 -43.56
N SER A 336 26.21 3.57 -43.33
CA SER A 336 27.31 2.94 -44.06
C SER A 336 26.96 2.66 -45.52
N GLU A 337 25.74 2.17 -45.80
CA GLU A 337 25.19 2.02 -47.15
C GLU A 337 25.17 3.36 -47.89
N SER A 338 24.71 4.43 -47.21
CA SER A 338 24.71 5.78 -47.79
C SER A 338 26.11 6.28 -48.13
N LYS A 339 27.11 5.99 -47.29
CA LYS A 339 28.53 6.32 -47.56
C LYS A 339 29.07 5.51 -48.74
N VAL A 340 28.80 4.21 -48.80
CA VAL A 340 29.22 3.34 -49.92
C VAL A 340 28.60 3.82 -51.23
N LEU A 341 27.29 4.10 -51.25
CA LEU A 341 26.61 4.65 -52.42
C LEU A 341 27.23 5.97 -52.88
N LYS A 342 27.60 6.86 -51.94
CA LYS A 342 28.29 8.11 -52.26
C LYS A 342 29.67 7.85 -52.89
N HIS A 343 30.48 6.96 -52.30
CA HIS A 343 31.79 6.60 -52.84
C HIS A 343 31.71 5.95 -54.22
N LEU A 344 30.69 5.11 -54.47
CA LEU A 344 30.48 4.48 -55.78
C LEU A 344 30.06 5.50 -56.85
N LYS A 345 29.29 6.53 -56.48
CA LYS A 345 29.01 7.69 -57.35
C LYS A 345 30.26 8.50 -57.64
N ASP A 346 31.07 8.79 -56.62
CA ASP A 346 32.32 9.55 -56.77
C ASP A 346 33.36 8.81 -57.66
N LEU A 347 33.34 7.48 -57.66
CA LEU A 347 34.16 6.62 -58.52
C LEU A 347 33.60 6.43 -59.95
N GLY A 348 32.42 6.99 -60.26
CA GLY A 348 31.78 6.87 -61.57
C GLY A 348 31.24 5.47 -61.89
N LEU A 349 31.09 4.62 -60.86
CA LEU A 349 30.60 3.24 -60.98
C LEU A 349 29.07 3.15 -60.81
N MET A 350 28.43 4.24 -60.39
CA MET A 350 26.98 4.41 -60.34
C MET A 350 26.60 5.67 -61.11
N GLY A 351 25.72 5.49 -62.11
CA GLY A 351 25.14 6.58 -62.92
C GLY A 351 24.15 7.44 -62.17
#